data_AF-A0A2E0HER1-F1
#
_entry.id   AF-A0A2E0HER1-F1
#
_cell.length_a   1.000
_cell.length_b   1.000
_cell.length_c   1.000
_cell.angle_alpha   90.00
_cell.angle_beta   90.00
_cell.angle_gamma   90.00
#
_symmetry.space_group_name_H-M   'P 1'
#
loop_
_entity.id
_entity.type
_entity.pdbx_description
1 polymer ?
#
loop_
_entity_poly.entity_id
_entity_poly.type
_entity_poly.pdbx_seq_one_letter_code
_entity_poly.pdbx_strand_id
1 'polypeptide(L)'
;MLNGTPWNTRVRDHDAIAMHSLDHQVLIQLQQWLARGQRPWLCSIVATHGSSPRPVGSLMACNPAGEVAGSLSGGCVEDDLIARLQAADHPALPCVIEYGLSAEENARLGLPCGGHISVLVEQWSEQQLPLLQTVNAHLSQRSCIERSVDLGSGAMSIEPVARFRPLTLTETRFSQVYGPRFNLLLVGAGQIAQCLAAMAAMMDYRVIITDPRPDKLEELTQQLDGERLEYEVVGGMPDDVVTEWASDPFSIVITLGHDPRIDDVRFRHLALLLRHCSYWIYPGSSISRPLYHHPPLSNIVVQWRPAIPTCVFAFPRLFGMIPRLPAGDLHHMSSRSSTPKRAASASANNNSDSKADDASKSADKSRKKRRYRSVVRQQQSHQTREQIITSGVELAHEFPSWDWKNLTFRAVGERAGISERTVYRYFPTEQALKSAVIHRLTEESGINLNALTLNGYANTIKGLFLYMQSFAAKADEEKDPTFSGLDEERRQALVRIVAYAADGWSETQVQLAAATLDMLWQPQLFERLLNEWQFDTEKALGTLDWLLKLIKTTVENGPPPEIT
;
A
#
# COMPACT_ATOMS: atom_id res chain seq x y z
N MET A 1 -53.97 9.58 -4.91
CA MET A 1 -52.82 10.46 -5.20
C MET A 1 -51.93 10.51 -3.98
N LEU A 2 -50.87 9.70 -3.94
CA LEU A 2 -49.65 9.96 -3.19
C LEU A 2 -48.52 9.54 -4.14
N ASN A 3 -47.59 10.46 -4.40
CA ASN A 3 -46.67 10.31 -5.52
C ASN A 3 -45.53 9.36 -5.14
N GLY A 4 -45.31 8.33 -5.96
CA GLY A 4 -44.09 7.53 -5.89
C GLY A 4 -42.90 8.41 -6.25
N THR A 5 -41.96 8.58 -5.31
CA THR A 5 -40.62 9.07 -5.62
C THR A 5 -39.88 7.99 -6.41
N PRO A 6 -39.27 8.31 -7.58
CA PRO A 6 -38.56 7.32 -8.37
C PRO A 6 -37.32 6.82 -7.61
N TRP A 7 -37.15 5.49 -7.58
CA TRP A 7 -36.05 4.81 -6.91
C TRP A 7 -34.72 5.12 -7.61
N ASN A 8 -34.00 6.13 -7.12
CA ASN A 8 -32.69 6.54 -7.62
C ASN A 8 -31.65 6.57 -6.48
N THR A 9 -31.48 5.43 -5.83
CA THR A 9 -30.44 5.19 -4.83
C THR A 9 -29.13 4.84 -5.52
N ARG A 10 -28.26 5.85 -5.69
CA ARG A 10 -26.82 5.59 -5.86
C ARG A 10 -26.31 4.91 -4.60
N VAL A 11 -26.15 3.59 -4.67
CA VAL A 11 -25.40 2.79 -3.70
C VAL A 11 -24.02 3.45 -3.54
N ARG A 12 -23.55 3.64 -2.30
CA ARG A 12 -22.21 4.18 -2.08
C ARG A 12 -21.19 3.12 -2.49
N ASP A 13 -20.12 3.51 -3.18
CA ASP A 13 -19.11 2.63 -3.79
C ASP A 13 -18.25 1.79 -2.81
N HIS A 14 -18.74 1.46 -1.61
CA HIS A 14 -17.98 0.79 -0.55
C HIS A 14 -18.61 -0.52 -0.05
N ASP A 15 -19.86 -0.83 -0.42
CA ASP A 15 -20.57 -2.03 0.05
C ASP A 15 -20.66 -3.16 -1.01
N ALA A 16 -20.00 -2.99 -2.15
CA ALA A 16 -19.98 -3.95 -3.27
C ALA A 16 -18.89 -5.03 -3.07
N ILE A 17 -19.11 -5.92 -2.10
CA ILE A 17 -18.21 -7.04 -1.79
C ILE A 17 -18.49 -8.23 -2.73
N ALA A 18 -17.43 -8.93 -3.14
CA ALA A 18 -17.57 -10.15 -3.93
C ALA A 18 -18.20 -11.30 -3.12
N MET A 19 -18.82 -12.23 -3.83
CA MET A 19 -19.62 -13.30 -3.24
C MET A 19 -18.81 -14.19 -2.27
N HIS A 20 -19.36 -14.48 -1.10
CA HIS A 20 -18.70 -15.32 -0.10
C HIS A 20 -18.76 -16.82 -0.48
N SER A 21 -17.83 -17.62 0.04
CA SER A 21 -17.84 -19.07 -0.10
C SER A 21 -19.17 -19.69 0.37
N LEU A 22 -19.75 -19.12 1.43
CA LEU A 22 -21.06 -19.48 1.95
C LEU A 22 -22.19 -19.24 0.94
N ASP A 23 -22.16 -18.16 0.16
CA ASP A 23 -23.17 -17.88 -0.87
C ASP A 23 -23.06 -18.87 -2.05
N HIS A 24 -21.84 -19.32 -2.41
CA HIS A 24 -21.68 -20.41 -3.39
C HIS A 24 -22.26 -21.73 -2.84
N GLN A 25 -22.08 -22.02 -1.55
CA GLN A 25 -22.73 -23.16 -0.91
C GLN A 25 -24.27 -23.07 -0.94
N VAL A 26 -24.85 -21.87 -0.82
CA VAL A 26 -26.30 -21.64 -1.03
C VAL A 26 -26.72 -22.05 -2.43
N LEU A 27 -26.01 -21.60 -3.46
CA LEU A 27 -26.32 -21.93 -4.88
C LEU A 27 -26.14 -23.42 -5.19
N ILE A 28 -25.16 -24.08 -4.57
CA ILE A 28 -24.97 -25.54 -4.66
C ILE A 28 -26.12 -26.28 -3.96
N GLN A 29 -26.53 -25.86 -2.75
CA GLN A 29 -27.62 -26.50 -2.02
C GLN A 29 -28.97 -26.31 -2.71
N LEU A 30 -29.22 -25.11 -3.25
CA LEU A 30 -30.37 -24.80 -4.10
C LEU A 30 -30.44 -25.77 -5.29
N GLN A 31 -29.31 -26.02 -5.96
CA GLN A 31 -29.22 -26.99 -7.06
C GLN A 31 -29.55 -28.42 -6.61
N GLN A 32 -29.09 -28.83 -5.43
CA GLN A 32 -29.40 -30.16 -4.89
C GLN A 32 -30.88 -30.34 -4.57
N TRP A 33 -31.54 -29.33 -3.97
CA TRP A 33 -32.98 -29.40 -3.71
C TRP A 33 -33.80 -29.40 -5.01
N LEU A 34 -33.43 -28.58 -6.00
CA LEU A 34 -34.06 -28.58 -7.32
C LEU A 34 -33.90 -29.92 -8.06
N ALA A 35 -32.72 -30.53 -8.01
CA ALA A 35 -32.46 -31.86 -8.57
C ALA A 35 -33.23 -32.99 -7.87
N ARG A 36 -33.78 -32.74 -6.67
CA ARG A 36 -34.70 -33.64 -5.94
C ARG A 36 -36.18 -33.32 -6.22
N GLY A 37 -36.48 -32.46 -7.20
CA GLY A 37 -37.84 -32.05 -7.56
C GLY A 37 -38.52 -31.11 -6.54
N GLN A 38 -37.77 -30.54 -5.60
CA GLN A 38 -38.32 -29.58 -4.63
C GLN A 38 -38.52 -28.20 -5.27
N ARG A 39 -39.31 -27.34 -4.61
CA ARG A 39 -39.53 -25.93 -4.99
C ARG A 39 -39.01 -24.98 -3.90
N PRO A 40 -37.69 -24.89 -3.71
CA PRO A 40 -37.08 -23.99 -2.74
C PRO A 40 -37.24 -22.53 -3.14
N TRP A 41 -37.13 -21.64 -2.16
CA TRP A 41 -36.99 -20.20 -2.34
C TRP A 41 -35.51 -19.80 -2.28
N LEU A 42 -35.12 -18.85 -3.10
CA LEU A 42 -33.90 -18.07 -2.97
C LEU A 42 -34.28 -16.69 -2.44
N CYS A 43 -33.53 -16.23 -1.45
CA CYS A 43 -33.71 -14.96 -0.78
C CYS A 43 -32.41 -14.16 -0.85
N SER A 44 -32.47 -12.94 -1.38
CA SER A 44 -31.30 -12.09 -1.62
C SER A 44 -31.48 -10.73 -0.96
N ILE A 45 -30.49 -10.25 -0.19
CA ILE A 45 -30.54 -8.86 0.33
C ILE A 45 -30.32 -7.90 -0.85
N VAL A 46 -31.33 -7.09 -1.19
CA VAL A 46 -31.27 -6.15 -2.32
C VAL A 46 -31.01 -4.71 -1.90
N ALA A 47 -31.33 -4.34 -0.66
CA ALA A 47 -30.95 -3.06 -0.07
C ALA A 47 -30.82 -3.17 1.46
N THR A 48 -30.01 -2.29 2.03
CA THR A 48 -29.84 -2.13 3.48
C THR A 48 -29.80 -0.64 3.82
N HIS A 49 -30.52 -0.22 4.85
CA HIS A 49 -30.46 1.12 5.42
C HIS A 49 -30.05 1.02 6.90
N GLY A 50 -29.18 1.93 7.36
CA GLY A 50 -28.60 1.83 8.70
C GLY A 50 -27.60 0.67 8.80
N SER A 51 -27.51 0.05 9.98
CA SER A 51 -26.63 -1.11 10.20
C SER A 51 -27.37 -2.42 9.91
N SER A 52 -26.84 -3.23 8.99
CA SER A 52 -27.29 -4.60 8.72
C SER A 52 -26.23 -5.61 9.17
N PRO A 53 -26.59 -6.79 9.71
CA PRO A 53 -25.62 -7.84 10.04
C PRO A 53 -24.90 -8.43 8.81
N ARG A 54 -25.51 -8.34 7.61
CA ARG A 54 -24.92 -8.79 6.35
C ARG A 54 -25.05 -7.74 5.23
N PRO A 55 -24.12 -7.71 4.25
CA PRO A 55 -24.16 -6.78 3.13
C PRO A 55 -25.22 -7.12 2.08
N VAL A 56 -25.55 -6.13 1.24
CA VAL A 56 -26.31 -6.31 0.01
C VAL A 56 -25.65 -7.38 -0.87
N GLY A 57 -26.47 -8.27 -1.45
CA GLY A 57 -26.04 -9.41 -2.25
C GLY A 57 -25.96 -10.74 -1.48
N SER A 58 -25.99 -10.73 -0.15
CA SER A 58 -25.96 -11.95 0.67
C SER A 58 -27.15 -12.87 0.37
N LEU A 59 -26.89 -14.17 0.31
CA LEU A 59 -27.88 -15.18 -0.06
C LEU A 59 -28.34 -16.06 1.11
N MET A 60 -29.60 -16.46 1.03
CA MET A 60 -30.21 -17.54 1.80
C MET A 60 -31.11 -18.35 0.88
N ALA A 61 -31.11 -19.67 0.99
CA ALA A 61 -32.10 -20.52 0.35
C ALA A 61 -32.85 -21.33 1.41
N CYS A 62 -34.15 -21.53 1.21
CA CYS A 62 -35.04 -22.27 2.11
C CYS A 62 -35.89 -23.24 1.28
N ASN A 63 -36.06 -24.48 1.74
CA ASN A 63 -36.94 -25.43 1.06
C ASN A 63 -38.33 -25.53 1.73
N PRO A 64 -39.33 -26.17 1.10
CA PRO A 64 -40.66 -26.32 1.68
C PRO A 64 -40.72 -27.05 3.04
N ALA A 65 -39.68 -27.82 3.40
CA ALA A 65 -39.58 -28.47 4.70
C ALA A 65 -39.01 -27.55 5.80
N GLY A 66 -38.55 -26.34 5.45
CA GLY A 66 -37.92 -25.40 6.37
C GLY A 66 -36.41 -25.65 6.57
N GLU A 67 -35.79 -26.49 5.74
CA GLU A 67 -34.32 -26.59 5.71
C GLU A 67 -33.73 -25.33 5.07
N VAL A 68 -32.67 -24.79 5.67
CA VAL A 68 -32.04 -23.52 5.27
C VAL A 68 -30.58 -23.72 4.90
N ALA A 69 -30.12 -22.99 3.89
CA ALA A 69 -28.71 -22.75 3.58
C ALA A 69 -28.44 -21.25 3.51
N GLY A 70 -27.28 -20.79 3.99
CA GLY A 70 -26.96 -19.37 4.09
C GLY A 70 -27.74 -18.69 5.23
N SER A 71 -27.75 -17.35 5.22
CA SER A 71 -28.52 -16.53 6.18
C SER A 71 -28.51 -15.06 5.74
N LEU A 72 -29.35 -14.23 6.36
CA LEU A 72 -29.54 -12.81 6.02
C LEU A 72 -29.22 -11.86 7.19
N SER A 73 -29.54 -12.23 8.43
CA SER A 73 -29.34 -11.39 9.62
C SER A 73 -28.72 -12.12 10.82
N GLY A 74 -28.84 -13.44 10.90
CA GLY A 74 -28.34 -14.28 11.99
C GLY A 74 -29.42 -14.83 12.93
N GLY A 75 -30.69 -14.91 12.51
CA GLY A 75 -31.74 -15.59 13.27
C GLY A 75 -33.14 -15.05 13.01
N CYS A 76 -33.53 -14.00 13.72
CA CYS A 76 -34.93 -13.63 13.86
C CYS A 76 -35.62 -13.16 12.55
N VAL A 77 -34.88 -12.58 11.59
CA VAL A 77 -35.45 -12.29 10.26
C VAL A 77 -35.66 -13.58 9.49
N GLU A 78 -34.70 -14.50 9.53
CA GLU A 78 -34.78 -15.80 8.88
C GLU A 78 -35.98 -16.61 9.40
N ASP A 79 -36.21 -16.66 10.72
CA ASP A 79 -37.35 -17.37 11.32
C ASP A 79 -38.72 -16.83 10.83
N ASP A 80 -38.89 -15.50 10.85
CA ASP A 80 -40.12 -14.84 10.37
C ASP A 80 -40.30 -15.01 8.85
N LEU A 81 -39.21 -14.95 8.08
CA LEU A 81 -39.22 -15.21 6.64
C LEU A 81 -39.63 -16.66 6.33
N ILE A 82 -39.02 -17.66 6.98
CA ILE A 82 -39.38 -19.08 6.80
C ILE A 82 -40.86 -19.30 7.11
N ALA A 83 -41.39 -18.70 8.18
CA ALA A 83 -42.80 -18.79 8.53
C ALA A 83 -43.72 -18.21 7.43
N ARG A 84 -43.39 -17.03 6.86
CA ARG A 84 -44.15 -16.45 5.73
C ARG A 84 -44.08 -17.32 4.47
N LEU A 85 -42.89 -17.86 4.15
CA LEU A 85 -42.69 -18.72 2.99
C LEU A 85 -43.50 -20.02 3.10
N GLN A 86 -43.46 -20.69 4.26
CA GLN A 86 -44.24 -21.90 4.53
C GLN A 86 -45.75 -21.65 4.58
N ALA A 87 -46.18 -20.48 5.05
CA ALA A 87 -47.58 -20.06 5.03
C ALA A 87 -48.10 -19.65 3.63
N ALA A 88 -47.21 -19.58 2.63
CA ALA A 88 -47.47 -18.99 1.32
C ALA A 88 -47.95 -17.52 1.39
N ASP A 89 -47.51 -16.78 2.41
CA ASP A 89 -47.78 -15.35 2.62
C ASP A 89 -46.82 -14.47 1.79
N HIS A 90 -46.77 -14.75 0.48
CA HIS A 90 -45.95 -14.04 -0.50
C HIS A 90 -46.55 -14.22 -1.91
N PRO A 91 -46.40 -13.24 -2.82
CA PRO A 91 -46.75 -13.38 -4.23
C PRO A 91 -46.05 -14.59 -4.90
N ALA A 92 -46.71 -15.19 -5.89
CA ALA A 92 -46.12 -16.25 -6.72
C ALA A 92 -45.04 -15.75 -7.71
N LEU A 93 -44.95 -14.43 -7.89
CA LEU A 93 -43.91 -13.74 -8.66
C LEU A 93 -42.82 -13.20 -7.70
N PRO A 94 -41.58 -12.95 -8.19
CA PRO A 94 -40.53 -12.33 -7.38
C PRO A 94 -41.00 -11.07 -6.66
N CYS A 95 -40.80 -11.00 -5.35
CA CYS A 95 -41.27 -9.91 -4.52
C CYS A 95 -40.22 -9.46 -3.50
N VAL A 96 -40.19 -8.17 -3.16
CA VAL A 96 -39.36 -7.66 -2.07
C VAL A 96 -40.16 -7.64 -0.77
N ILE A 97 -39.61 -8.24 0.28
CA ILE A 97 -40.11 -8.17 1.65
C ILE A 97 -39.21 -7.22 2.43
N GLU A 98 -39.81 -6.23 3.07
CA GLU A 98 -39.12 -5.21 3.87
C GLU A 98 -39.17 -5.58 5.36
N TYR A 99 -38.05 -5.39 6.05
CA TYR A 99 -37.89 -5.68 7.48
C TYR A 99 -37.24 -4.51 8.22
N GLY A 100 -37.74 -4.21 9.42
CA GLY A 100 -37.20 -3.15 10.28
C GLY A 100 -37.85 -1.78 10.05
N LEU A 101 -39.08 -1.76 9.54
CA LEU A 101 -39.84 -0.54 9.23
C LEU A 101 -40.30 0.20 10.49
N SER A 102 -40.36 -0.48 11.65
CA SER A 102 -40.70 0.13 12.94
C SER A 102 -39.67 -0.19 14.02
N ALA A 103 -39.61 0.63 15.08
CA ALA A 103 -38.73 0.38 16.23
C ALA A 103 -39.13 -0.89 17.00
N GLU A 104 -40.43 -1.22 17.02
CA GLU A 104 -40.99 -2.42 17.64
C GLU A 104 -40.62 -3.69 16.85
N GLU A 105 -40.67 -3.62 15.52
CA GLU A 105 -40.24 -4.70 14.64
C GLU A 105 -38.72 -4.92 14.75
N ASN A 106 -37.92 -3.85 14.78
CA ASN A 106 -36.47 -3.95 15.00
C ASN A 106 -36.13 -4.61 16.34
N ALA A 107 -36.83 -4.26 17.42
CA ALA A 107 -36.66 -4.89 18.72
C ALA A 107 -37.05 -6.39 18.72
N ARG A 108 -38.08 -6.77 17.95
CA ARG A 108 -38.48 -8.18 17.77
C ARG A 108 -37.48 -8.98 16.94
N LEU A 109 -36.91 -8.37 15.89
CA LEU A 109 -36.04 -9.02 14.91
C LEU A 109 -34.54 -8.95 15.27
N GLY A 110 -34.17 -8.38 16.42
CA GLY A 110 -32.77 -8.25 16.83
C GLY A 110 -31.93 -7.31 15.95
N LEU A 111 -32.58 -6.51 15.09
CA LEU A 111 -31.90 -5.54 14.23
C LEU A 111 -31.42 -4.35 15.10
N PRO A 112 -30.18 -3.87 14.91
CA PRO A 112 -29.67 -2.72 15.65
C PRO A 112 -30.54 -1.48 15.37
N CYS A 113 -30.74 -0.61 16.36
CA CYS A 113 -31.73 0.47 16.31
C CYS A 113 -31.57 1.35 15.04
N GLY A 114 -32.55 1.27 14.14
CA GLY A 114 -32.56 2.01 12.87
C GLY A 114 -31.96 1.26 11.66
N GLY A 115 -31.65 -0.03 11.81
CA GLY A 115 -31.38 -0.94 10.69
C GLY A 115 -32.68 -1.31 9.96
N HIS A 116 -32.61 -1.48 8.64
CA HIS A 116 -33.71 -1.93 7.80
C HIS A 116 -33.13 -2.69 6.60
N ILE A 117 -33.73 -3.82 6.22
CA ILE A 117 -33.25 -4.65 5.11
C ILE A 117 -34.40 -5.01 4.16
N SER A 118 -34.08 -4.99 2.87
CA SER A 118 -34.97 -5.35 1.78
C SER A 118 -34.52 -6.69 1.21
N VAL A 119 -35.40 -7.69 1.24
CA VAL A 119 -35.11 -9.07 0.81
C VAL A 119 -35.94 -9.43 -0.40
N LEU A 120 -35.31 -9.63 -1.55
CA LEU A 120 -35.97 -10.21 -2.72
C LEU A 120 -36.16 -11.71 -2.48
N VAL A 121 -37.39 -12.18 -2.63
CA VAL A 121 -37.81 -13.57 -2.51
C VAL A 121 -38.24 -14.10 -3.87
N GLU A 122 -37.71 -15.25 -4.25
CA GLU A 122 -37.98 -15.92 -5.52
C GLU A 122 -38.19 -17.41 -5.30
N GLN A 123 -39.30 -17.99 -5.78
CA GLN A 123 -39.47 -19.45 -5.77
C GLN A 123 -38.85 -20.06 -7.04
N TRP A 124 -37.98 -21.05 -6.85
CA TRP A 124 -37.32 -21.78 -7.94
C TRP A 124 -38.01 -23.13 -8.20
N SER A 125 -37.86 -23.62 -9.43
CA SER A 125 -38.36 -24.92 -9.87
C SER A 125 -37.37 -25.63 -10.78
N GLU A 126 -37.64 -26.89 -11.11
CA GLU A 126 -36.81 -27.69 -12.02
C GLU A 126 -36.53 -27.01 -13.37
N GLN A 127 -37.44 -26.14 -13.85
CA GLN A 127 -37.25 -25.35 -15.07
C GLN A 127 -36.01 -24.46 -15.04
N GLN A 128 -35.61 -23.96 -13.86
CA GLN A 128 -34.45 -23.10 -13.67
C GLN A 128 -33.16 -23.89 -13.36
N LEU A 129 -33.22 -25.22 -13.25
CA LEU A 129 -32.05 -26.05 -12.92
C LEU A 129 -30.87 -25.91 -13.92
N PRO A 130 -31.08 -25.85 -15.26
CA PRO A 130 -29.97 -25.67 -16.22
C PRO A 130 -29.29 -24.30 -16.09
N LEU A 131 -30.05 -23.26 -15.73
CA LEU A 131 -29.52 -21.92 -15.48
C LEU A 131 -28.61 -21.93 -14.23
N LEU A 132 -29.05 -22.57 -13.15
CA LEU A 132 -28.27 -22.68 -11.93
C LEU A 132 -27.01 -23.53 -12.09
N GLN A 133 -27.09 -24.63 -12.85
CA GLN A 133 -25.91 -25.43 -13.23
C GLN A 133 -24.88 -24.59 -13.99
N THR A 134 -25.34 -23.72 -14.91
CA THR A 134 -24.46 -22.81 -15.64
C THR A 134 -23.81 -21.78 -14.70
N VAL A 135 -24.54 -21.21 -13.75
CA VAL A 135 -23.99 -20.31 -12.71
C VAL A 135 -22.90 -21.01 -11.89
N ASN A 136 -23.19 -22.19 -11.33
CA ASN A 136 -22.23 -22.95 -10.52
C ASN A 136 -21.00 -23.40 -11.33
N ALA A 137 -21.16 -23.69 -12.63
CA ALA A 137 -20.04 -23.98 -13.53
C ALA A 137 -19.13 -22.76 -13.74
N HIS A 138 -19.70 -21.57 -14.01
CA HIS A 138 -18.94 -20.32 -14.15
C HIS A 138 -18.13 -19.98 -12.89
N LEU A 139 -18.74 -20.15 -11.71
CA LEU A 139 -18.09 -19.92 -10.42
C LEU A 139 -16.96 -20.92 -10.16
N SER A 140 -17.19 -22.20 -10.46
CA SER A 140 -16.17 -23.26 -10.36
C SER A 140 -14.98 -23.02 -11.31
N GLN A 141 -15.24 -22.42 -12.48
CA GLN A 141 -14.24 -22.02 -13.47
C GLN A 141 -13.61 -20.64 -13.17
N ARG A 142 -13.83 -20.07 -11.98
CA ARG A 142 -13.30 -18.76 -11.54
C ARG A 142 -13.66 -17.59 -12.47
N SER A 143 -14.90 -17.56 -12.96
CA SER A 143 -15.43 -16.49 -13.81
C SER A 143 -16.68 -15.85 -13.22
N CYS A 144 -16.99 -14.61 -13.62
CA CYS A 144 -18.21 -13.92 -13.21
C CYS A 144 -19.37 -14.17 -14.17
N ILE A 145 -20.58 -14.20 -13.61
CA ILE A 145 -21.84 -14.32 -14.35
C ILE A 145 -22.89 -13.42 -13.70
N GLU A 146 -23.61 -12.66 -14.52
CA GLU A 146 -24.73 -11.82 -14.09
C GLU A 146 -26.03 -12.62 -14.25
N ARG A 147 -26.83 -12.71 -13.18
CA ARG A 147 -28.21 -13.19 -13.24
C ARG A 147 -29.14 -11.98 -13.22
N SER A 148 -30.05 -11.93 -14.19
CA SER A 148 -31.13 -10.94 -14.26
C SER A 148 -32.48 -11.63 -14.13
N VAL A 149 -33.41 -10.96 -13.45
CA VAL A 149 -34.77 -11.44 -13.16
C VAL A 149 -35.77 -10.34 -13.47
N ASP A 150 -36.76 -10.64 -14.29
CA ASP A 150 -37.92 -9.77 -14.52
C ASP A 150 -38.96 -9.98 -13.41
N LEU A 151 -39.27 -8.93 -12.66
CA LEU A 151 -40.13 -8.98 -11.48
C LEU A 151 -41.62 -9.15 -11.85
N GLY A 152 -42.02 -8.74 -13.06
CA GLY A 152 -43.41 -8.83 -13.52
C GLY A 152 -43.79 -10.22 -14.07
N SER A 153 -42.81 -11.02 -14.46
CA SER A 153 -43.01 -12.34 -15.09
C SER A 153 -42.29 -13.49 -14.40
N GLY A 154 -41.30 -13.22 -13.54
CA GLY A 154 -40.41 -14.23 -12.98
C GLY A 154 -39.41 -14.82 -13.97
N ALA A 155 -39.32 -14.27 -15.20
CA ALA A 155 -38.38 -14.74 -16.21
C ALA A 155 -36.94 -14.44 -15.78
N MET A 156 -36.07 -15.45 -15.84
CA MET A 156 -34.65 -15.35 -15.46
C MET A 156 -33.75 -15.50 -16.69
N SER A 157 -32.70 -14.70 -16.74
CA SER A 157 -31.63 -14.80 -17.75
C SER A 157 -30.26 -14.71 -17.09
N ILE A 158 -29.24 -15.27 -17.74
CA ILE A 158 -27.84 -15.21 -17.29
C ILE A 158 -26.93 -14.76 -18.43
N GLU A 159 -25.92 -13.96 -18.11
CA GLU A 159 -24.91 -13.46 -19.05
C GLU A 159 -23.51 -13.51 -18.42
N PRO A 160 -22.49 -14.11 -19.08
CA PRO A 160 -21.11 -14.05 -18.60
C PRO A 160 -20.60 -12.60 -18.58
N VAL A 161 -19.96 -12.17 -17.48
CA VAL A 161 -19.41 -10.81 -17.37
C VAL A 161 -17.94 -10.83 -16.97
N ALA A 162 -17.15 -9.93 -17.55
CA ALA A 162 -15.69 -9.93 -17.38
C ALA A 162 -15.21 -9.57 -15.96
N ARG A 163 -16.03 -8.85 -15.18
CA ARG A 163 -15.73 -8.40 -13.81
C ARG A 163 -17.02 -8.28 -13.00
N PHE A 164 -16.89 -8.34 -11.67
CA PHE A 164 -17.96 -8.05 -10.72
C PHE A 164 -18.55 -6.65 -10.92
N ARG A 165 -19.86 -6.51 -10.70
CA ARG A 165 -20.59 -5.24 -10.70
C ARG A 165 -21.51 -5.18 -9.48
N PRO A 166 -21.79 -3.99 -8.91
CA PRO A 166 -22.78 -3.86 -7.85
C PRO A 166 -24.14 -4.41 -8.26
N LEU A 167 -24.85 -5.01 -7.31
CA LEU A 167 -26.25 -5.43 -7.45
C LEU A 167 -27.11 -4.22 -7.84
N THR A 168 -28.05 -4.42 -8.77
CA THR A 168 -29.01 -3.40 -9.18
C THR A 168 -30.44 -3.92 -9.08
N LEU A 169 -31.33 -3.03 -8.65
CA LEU A 169 -32.76 -3.26 -8.57
C LEU A 169 -33.48 -2.05 -9.17
N THR A 170 -34.39 -2.33 -10.09
CA THR A 170 -35.30 -1.39 -10.72
C THR A 170 -36.74 -1.85 -10.49
N GLU A 171 -37.73 -1.03 -10.81
CA GLU A 171 -39.16 -1.37 -10.63
C GLU A 171 -39.60 -2.65 -11.38
N THR A 172 -38.88 -3.04 -12.43
CA THR A 172 -39.24 -4.20 -13.27
C THR A 172 -38.16 -5.29 -13.35
N ARG A 173 -36.91 -4.98 -12.98
CA ARG A 173 -35.77 -5.91 -13.11
C ARG A 173 -34.82 -5.84 -11.92
N PHE A 174 -34.44 -7.02 -11.45
CA PHE A 174 -33.31 -7.27 -10.56
C PHE A 174 -32.12 -7.82 -11.36
N SER A 175 -30.90 -7.40 -11.06
CA SER A 175 -29.67 -7.95 -11.65
C SER A 175 -28.56 -8.04 -10.60
N GLN A 176 -27.95 -9.21 -10.46
CA GLN A 176 -26.87 -9.51 -9.52
C GLN A 176 -25.73 -10.26 -10.21
N VAL A 177 -24.49 -9.83 -10.00
CA VAL A 177 -23.30 -10.56 -10.46
C VAL A 177 -22.83 -11.52 -9.38
N TYR A 178 -22.66 -12.79 -9.75
CA TYR A 178 -21.95 -13.77 -8.97
C TYR A 178 -20.49 -13.84 -9.45
N GLY A 179 -19.55 -14.01 -8.51
CA GLY A 179 -18.12 -14.12 -8.79
C GLY A 179 -17.45 -15.13 -7.84
N PRO A 180 -16.26 -15.63 -8.18
CA PRO A 180 -15.59 -16.64 -7.37
C PRO A 180 -14.99 -16.06 -6.08
N ARG A 181 -14.74 -16.95 -5.11
CA ARG A 181 -13.91 -16.67 -3.93
C ARG A 181 -12.54 -16.15 -4.40
N PHE A 182 -12.07 -15.07 -3.79
CA PHE A 182 -10.77 -14.51 -4.15
C PHE A 182 -9.63 -15.42 -3.70
N ASN A 183 -8.64 -15.62 -4.57
CA ASN A 183 -7.38 -16.26 -4.19
C ASN A 183 -6.44 -15.20 -3.60
N LEU A 184 -5.77 -15.55 -2.50
CA LEU A 184 -4.66 -14.78 -1.96
C LEU A 184 -3.38 -15.63 -2.01
N LEU A 185 -2.53 -15.36 -2.99
CA LEU A 185 -1.23 -16.01 -3.14
C LEU A 185 -0.17 -15.24 -2.35
N LEU A 186 0.35 -15.88 -1.30
CA LEU A 186 1.45 -15.38 -0.48
C LEU A 186 2.77 -15.99 -0.98
N VAL A 187 3.64 -15.15 -1.53
CA VAL A 187 4.96 -15.56 -2.02
C VAL A 187 6.01 -15.29 -0.95
N GLY A 188 6.50 -16.35 -0.30
CA GLY A 188 7.47 -16.33 0.79
C GLY A 188 6.88 -16.86 2.10
N ALA A 189 7.39 -17.99 2.57
CA ALA A 189 6.94 -18.69 3.78
C ALA A 189 7.66 -18.17 5.04
N GLY A 190 7.45 -16.88 5.34
CA GLY A 190 7.95 -16.24 6.56
C GLY A 190 6.85 -16.05 7.62
N GLN A 191 7.24 -15.59 8.82
CA GLN A 191 6.30 -15.33 9.93
C GLN A 191 5.18 -14.32 9.57
N ILE A 192 5.46 -13.38 8.65
CA ILE A 192 4.44 -12.45 8.14
C ILE A 192 3.36 -13.21 7.32
N ALA A 193 3.77 -14.25 6.58
CA ALA A 193 2.85 -15.09 5.82
C ALA A 193 1.91 -15.88 6.73
N GLN A 194 2.42 -16.38 7.87
CA GLN A 194 1.60 -17.03 8.90
C GLN A 194 0.45 -16.12 9.36
N CYS A 195 0.78 -14.89 9.79
CA CYS A 195 -0.22 -13.94 10.26
C CYS A 195 -1.21 -13.53 9.16
N LEU A 196 -0.73 -13.31 7.93
CA LEU A 196 -1.60 -12.95 6.81
C LEU A 196 -2.50 -14.12 6.38
N ALA A 197 -2.01 -15.35 6.41
CA ALA A 197 -2.78 -16.55 6.10
C ALA A 197 -3.96 -16.71 7.08
N ALA A 198 -3.69 -16.62 8.39
CA ALA A 198 -4.72 -16.70 9.42
C ALA A 198 -5.80 -15.60 9.24
N MET A 199 -5.38 -14.35 9.01
CA MET A 199 -6.32 -13.25 8.76
C MET A 199 -7.11 -13.41 7.46
N ALA A 200 -6.47 -13.83 6.38
CA ALA A 200 -7.10 -13.97 5.08
C ALA A 200 -8.11 -15.13 5.04
N ALA A 201 -7.81 -16.26 5.70
CA ALA A 201 -8.75 -17.36 5.85
C ALA A 201 -10.01 -16.92 6.65
N MET A 202 -9.84 -16.15 7.74
CA MET A 202 -10.97 -15.56 8.47
C MET A 202 -11.76 -14.52 7.64
N MET A 203 -11.12 -13.87 6.67
CA MET A 203 -11.76 -12.96 5.71
C MET A 203 -12.30 -13.65 4.46
N ASP A 204 -12.36 -14.99 4.46
CA ASP A 204 -12.92 -15.83 3.39
C ASP A 204 -12.14 -15.78 2.05
N TYR A 205 -10.83 -15.52 2.08
CA TYR A 205 -9.95 -15.76 0.93
C TYR A 205 -9.52 -17.24 0.86
N ARG A 206 -9.34 -17.75 -0.36
CA ARG A 206 -8.59 -18.99 -0.58
C ARG A 206 -7.10 -18.67 -0.46
N VAL A 207 -6.49 -19.05 0.66
CA VAL A 207 -5.07 -18.77 0.92
C VAL A 207 -4.20 -19.82 0.22
N ILE A 208 -3.26 -19.35 -0.59
CA ILE A 208 -2.27 -20.17 -1.28
C ILE A 208 -0.89 -19.64 -0.89
N ILE A 209 0.05 -20.50 -0.53
CA ILE A 209 1.38 -20.10 -0.05
C ILE A 209 2.45 -20.82 -0.86
N THR A 210 3.45 -20.07 -1.34
CA THR A 210 4.57 -20.60 -2.11
C THR A 210 5.89 -20.05 -1.61
N ASP A 211 6.92 -20.89 -1.54
CA ASP A 211 8.31 -20.50 -1.29
C ASP A 211 9.22 -21.49 -2.02
N PRO A 212 10.29 -21.04 -2.70
CA PRO A 212 11.20 -21.96 -3.39
C PRO A 212 12.04 -22.84 -2.44
N ARG A 213 11.96 -22.64 -1.11
CA ARG A 213 12.68 -23.42 -0.08
C ARG A 213 11.72 -24.39 0.61
N PRO A 214 11.83 -25.72 0.38
CA PRO A 214 10.96 -26.73 1.02
C PRO A 214 10.96 -26.63 2.55
N ASP A 215 12.12 -26.48 3.18
CA ASP A 215 12.28 -26.37 4.63
C ASP A 215 11.41 -25.24 5.24
N LYS A 216 11.19 -24.15 4.51
CA LYS A 216 10.35 -23.03 4.96
C LYS A 216 8.86 -23.28 4.78
N LEU A 217 8.48 -24.04 3.75
CA LEU A 217 7.10 -24.50 3.62
C LEU A 217 6.77 -25.51 4.73
N GLU A 218 7.67 -26.42 5.06
CA GLU A 218 7.50 -27.37 6.18
C GLU A 218 7.41 -26.66 7.53
N GLU A 219 8.32 -25.71 7.82
CA GLU A 219 8.30 -24.91 9.05
C GLU A 219 6.99 -24.14 9.21
N LEU A 220 6.48 -23.52 8.14
CA LEU A 220 5.21 -22.78 8.15
C LEU A 220 4.00 -23.71 8.30
N THR A 221 3.99 -24.85 7.62
CA THR A 221 2.91 -25.86 7.68
C THR A 221 2.72 -26.35 9.12
N GLN A 222 3.82 -26.69 9.80
CA GLN A 222 3.80 -27.08 11.22
C GLN A 222 3.25 -25.99 12.15
N GLN A 223 3.40 -24.71 11.79
CA GLN A 223 2.86 -23.58 12.55
C GLN A 223 1.37 -23.35 12.29
N LEU A 224 0.91 -23.53 11.04
CA LEU A 224 -0.48 -23.31 10.63
C LEU A 224 -1.43 -24.48 10.95
N ASP A 225 -0.93 -25.72 10.95
CA ASP A 225 -1.74 -26.92 11.27
C ASP A 225 -2.28 -26.90 12.71
N GLY A 226 -1.62 -26.17 13.62
CA GLY A 226 -2.13 -25.92 14.97
C GLY A 226 -3.40 -25.07 15.01
N GLU A 227 -3.69 -24.28 13.97
CA GLU A 227 -4.78 -23.30 13.92
C GLU A 227 -6.00 -23.78 13.11
N ARG A 228 -5.94 -24.95 12.45
CA ARG A 228 -7.02 -25.52 11.61
C ARG A 228 -7.53 -24.58 10.51
N LEU A 229 -6.63 -23.85 9.88
CA LEU A 229 -6.96 -22.93 8.79
C LEU A 229 -7.12 -23.70 7.46
N GLU A 230 -7.97 -23.19 6.56
CA GLU A 230 -7.97 -23.62 5.16
C GLU A 230 -6.86 -22.87 4.40
N TYR A 231 -5.82 -23.58 3.99
CA TYR A 231 -4.73 -23.04 3.16
C TYR A 231 -4.16 -24.13 2.25
N GLU A 232 -3.55 -23.73 1.14
CA GLU A 232 -2.86 -24.62 0.21
C GLU A 232 -1.39 -24.22 0.08
N VAL A 233 -0.49 -25.19 0.16
CA VAL A 233 0.95 -24.99 0.02
C VAL A 233 1.40 -25.52 -1.34
N VAL A 234 1.96 -24.63 -2.17
CA VAL A 234 2.44 -24.96 -3.50
C VAL A 234 3.95 -24.76 -3.53
N GLY A 235 4.69 -25.87 -3.57
CA GLY A 235 6.15 -25.83 -3.74
C GLY A 235 6.52 -25.54 -5.20
N GLY A 236 7.42 -24.58 -5.42
CA GLY A 236 7.87 -24.21 -6.76
C GLY A 236 8.56 -22.84 -6.78
N MET A 237 8.99 -22.41 -7.96
CA MET A 237 9.38 -21.02 -8.16
C MET A 237 8.13 -20.14 -8.21
N PRO A 238 8.14 -18.93 -7.61
CA PRO A 238 6.95 -18.08 -7.51
C PRO A 238 6.24 -17.81 -8.84
N ASP A 239 6.98 -17.73 -9.93
CA ASP A 239 6.49 -17.30 -11.25
C ASP A 239 5.65 -18.39 -11.93
N ASP A 240 6.08 -19.63 -11.78
CA ASP A 240 5.35 -20.80 -12.26
C ASP A 240 4.04 -20.92 -11.47
N VAL A 241 4.10 -20.73 -10.14
CA VAL A 241 2.93 -20.75 -9.26
C VAL A 241 1.98 -19.58 -9.53
N VAL A 242 2.46 -18.35 -9.75
CA VAL A 242 1.62 -17.20 -10.12
C VAL A 242 0.90 -17.46 -11.45
N THR A 243 1.58 -18.09 -12.42
CA THR A 243 1.01 -18.41 -13.74
C THR A 243 -0.11 -19.44 -13.63
N GLU A 244 0.08 -20.49 -12.84
CA GLU A 244 -0.88 -21.59 -12.69
C GLU A 244 -2.03 -21.25 -11.71
N TRP A 245 -1.76 -20.54 -10.61
CA TRP A 245 -2.69 -20.38 -9.48
C TRP A 245 -3.29 -18.98 -9.30
N ALA A 246 -2.69 -17.95 -9.93
CA ALA A 246 -3.06 -16.55 -9.72
C ALA A 246 -3.26 -15.74 -11.01
N SER A 247 -3.41 -16.39 -12.17
CA SER A 247 -3.52 -15.73 -13.48
C SER A 247 -4.90 -15.11 -13.80
N ASP A 248 -5.89 -15.26 -12.92
CA ASP A 248 -7.24 -14.70 -13.09
C ASP A 248 -7.47 -13.35 -12.36
N PRO A 249 -8.50 -12.57 -12.73
CA PRO A 249 -8.78 -11.27 -12.10
C PRO A 249 -9.20 -11.31 -10.62
N PHE A 250 -9.64 -12.45 -10.11
CA PHE A 250 -10.05 -12.66 -8.73
C PHE A 250 -8.90 -13.24 -7.89
N SER A 251 -7.67 -13.06 -8.35
CA SER A 251 -6.44 -13.41 -7.65
C SER A 251 -5.68 -12.14 -7.22
N ILE A 252 -5.16 -12.20 -5.99
CA ILE A 252 -4.31 -11.20 -5.34
C ILE A 252 -2.97 -11.87 -5.05
N VAL A 253 -1.87 -11.20 -5.35
CA VAL A 253 -0.51 -11.70 -5.04
C VAL A 253 0.15 -10.75 -4.06
N ILE A 254 0.66 -11.28 -2.95
CA ILE A 254 1.47 -10.54 -1.98
C ILE A 254 2.83 -11.21 -1.92
N THR A 255 3.87 -10.50 -2.36
CA THR A 255 5.25 -10.95 -2.12
C THR A 255 5.66 -10.57 -0.71
N LEU A 256 6.24 -11.52 0.01
CA LEU A 256 6.73 -11.41 1.38
C LEU A 256 8.23 -11.74 1.45
N GLY A 257 8.87 -11.84 0.28
CA GLY A 257 10.30 -12.02 0.10
C GLY A 257 11.11 -10.81 0.55
N HIS A 258 12.36 -11.10 0.93
CA HIS A 258 13.43 -10.14 1.17
C HIS A 258 14.73 -10.62 0.47
N ASP A 259 14.62 -11.48 -0.54
CA ASP A 259 15.76 -12.08 -1.24
C ASP A 259 15.70 -11.65 -2.71
N PRO A 260 16.61 -10.78 -3.17
CA PRO A 260 16.70 -10.32 -4.56
C PRO A 260 16.65 -11.44 -5.63
N ARG A 261 17.03 -12.68 -5.30
CA ARG A 261 16.98 -13.80 -6.25
C ARG A 261 15.59 -14.39 -6.42
N ILE A 262 14.73 -14.20 -5.42
CA ILE A 262 13.30 -14.56 -5.42
C ILE A 262 12.48 -13.36 -5.91
N ASP A 263 12.90 -12.14 -5.56
CA ASP A 263 12.21 -10.90 -5.88
C ASP A 263 12.65 -10.29 -7.24
N ASP A 264 13.89 -9.79 -7.41
CA ASP A 264 14.30 -8.94 -8.56
C ASP A 264 14.23 -9.63 -9.95
N VAL A 265 14.71 -10.87 -10.08
CA VAL A 265 15.16 -11.41 -11.39
C VAL A 265 14.00 -11.69 -12.38
N ARG A 266 12.75 -11.77 -11.91
CA ARG A 266 11.61 -12.18 -12.75
C ARG A 266 10.43 -11.21 -12.83
N PHE A 267 10.47 -10.06 -12.13
CA PHE A 267 9.44 -9.02 -12.21
C PHE A 267 9.05 -8.62 -13.64
N ARG A 268 9.96 -8.64 -14.62
CA ARG A 268 9.65 -8.32 -16.03
C ARG A 268 8.81 -9.40 -16.74
N HIS A 269 9.09 -10.68 -16.49
CA HIS A 269 8.31 -11.77 -17.10
C HIS A 269 6.94 -11.88 -16.45
N LEU A 270 6.90 -11.71 -15.12
CA LEU A 270 5.67 -11.68 -14.35
C LEU A 270 4.78 -10.51 -14.76
N ALA A 271 5.30 -9.27 -14.85
CA ALA A 271 4.53 -8.09 -15.25
C ALA A 271 3.84 -8.22 -16.63
N LEU A 272 4.35 -9.06 -17.52
CA LEU A 272 3.72 -9.36 -18.82
C LEU A 272 2.55 -10.35 -18.72
N LEU A 273 2.62 -11.31 -17.79
CA LEU A 273 1.55 -12.27 -17.48
C LEU A 273 0.42 -11.61 -16.64
N LEU A 274 0.77 -10.61 -15.82
CA LEU A 274 -0.09 -9.98 -14.81
C LEU A 274 -1.15 -8.98 -15.33
N ARG A 275 -1.57 -9.05 -16.60
CA ARG A 275 -2.61 -8.14 -17.14
C ARG A 275 -3.99 -8.32 -16.49
N HIS A 276 -4.22 -9.43 -15.79
CA HIS A 276 -5.53 -9.84 -15.32
C HIS A 276 -5.77 -9.62 -13.82
N CYS A 277 -4.77 -9.85 -12.96
CA CYS A 277 -4.87 -9.85 -11.49
C CYS A 277 -5.27 -8.48 -10.89
N SER A 278 -5.97 -8.49 -9.75
CA SER A 278 -6.55 -7.25 -9.18
C SER A 278 -5.60 -6.41 -8.31
N TYR A 279 -4.75 -7.03 -7.48
CA TYR A 279 -3.92 -6.31 -6.50
C TYR A 279 -2.53 -6.94 -6.29
N TRP A 280 -1.55 -6.08 -6.04
CA TRP A 280 -0.17 -6.42 -5.65
C TRP A 280 0.27 -5.61 -4.43
N ILE A 281 0.87 -6.27 -3.44
CA ILE A 281 1.36 -5.64 -2.20
C ILE A 281 2.80 -6.07 -1.93
N TYR A 282 3.70 -5.10 -1.71
CA TYR A 282 5.12 -5.33 -1.40
C TYR A 282 5.48 -4.74 -0.02
N PRO A 283 5.90 -5.55 0.98
CA PRO A 283 6.35 -5.10 2.29
C PRO A 283 7.82 -4.63 2.20
N GLY A 284 8.01 -3.45 1.59
CA GLY A 284 9.30 -2.77 1.56
C GLY A 284 9.42 -1.73 2.66
N SER A 285 10.60 -1.63 3.26
CA SER A 285 10.98 -0.37 3.93
C SER A 285 11.32 0.69 2.88
N SER A 286 11.45 1.96 3.30
CA SER A 286 11.90 3.06 2.43
C SER A 286 13.25 2.81 1.74
N ILE A 287 14.00 1.80 2.20
CA ILE A 287 15.38 1.50 1.80
C ILE A 287 15.45 0.52 0.62
N SER A 288 14.54 -0.46 0.53
CA SER A 288 14.47 -1.40 -0.60
C SER A 288 13.77 -0.80 -1.84
N ARG A 289 13.05 0.30 -1.65
CA ARG A 289 12.27 1.04 -2.68
C ARG A 289 13.01 1.37 -3.99
N PRO A 290 14.31 1.73 -4.03
CA PRO A 290 14.98 2.16 -5.26
C PRO A 290 15.20 1.06 -6.31
N LEU A 291 15.13 -0.23 -5.92
CA LEU A 291 15.37 -1.35 -6.83
C LEU A 291 14.15 -1.68 -7.72
N TYR A 292 12.95 -1.25 -7.32
CA TYR A 292 11.67 -1.75 -7.86
C TYR A 292 10.83 -0.72 -8.65
N HIS A 293 11.44 0.32 -9.20
CA HIS A 293 10.70 1.35 -9.94
C HIS A 293 10.46 1.00 -11.42
N HIS A 294 9.20 0.71 -11.75
CA HIS A 294 8.69 0.57 -13.13
C HIS A 294 7.40 1.41 -13.29
N PRO A 295 7.01 1.80 -14.53
CA PRO A 295 5.92 2.75 -14.76
C PRO A 295 4.55 2.20 -14.34
N PRO A 296 3.56 3.07 -14.03
CA PRO A 296 2.27 2.65 -13.52
C PRO A 296 1.44 1.94 -14.60
N LEU A 297 1.48 0.61 -14.61
CA LEU A 297 0.37 -0.19 -15.11
C LEU A 297 -0.84 0.03 -14.19
N SER A 298 -2.05 0.08 -14.76
CA SER A 298 -3.26 0.64 -14.14
C SER A 298 -3.89 -0.18 -13.00
N ASN A 299 -3.17 -1.14 -12.41
CA ASN A 299 -3.64 -1.98 -11.31
C ASN A 299 -2.94 -1.55 -10.00
N ILE A 300 -3.68 -1.54 -8.91
CA ILE A 300 -3.29 -0.80 -7.69
C ILE A 300 -2.17 -1.53 -6.93
N VAL A 301 -0.99 -0.90 -6.89
CA VAL A 301 0.11 -1.25 -5.98
C VAL A 301 -0.16 -0.63 -4.61
N VAL A 302 -0.48 -1.43 -3.59
CA VAL A 302 -0.72 -0.92 -2.23
C VAL A 302 0.61 -0.78 -1.49
N GLN A 303 0.96 0.46 -1.13
CA GLN A 303 2.18 0.75 -0.36
C GLN A 303 1.99 0.47 1.13
N TRP A 304 2.88 -0.36 1.69
CA TRP A 304 3.08 -0.43 3.14
C TRP A 304 3.91 0.77 3.64
N ARG A 305 3.59 1.32 4.82
CA ARG A 305 4.36 2.40 5.47
C ARG A 305 4.67 2.04 6.94
N PRO A 306 5.93 1.75 7.29
CA PRO A 306 6.32 1.53 8.68
C PRO A 306 6.49 2.86 9.44
N ALA A 307 5.41 3.35 10.05
CA ALA A 307 5.48 4.46 10.98
C ALA A 307 4.33 4.44 12.01
N ILE A 308 4.23 3.36 12.79
CA ILE A 308 3.60 3.25 14.14
C ILE A 308 3.72 1.77 14.57
N PRO A 309 4.15 1.44 15.81
CA PRO A 309 4.24 0.06 16.29
C PRO A 309 2.89 -0.47 16.81
N THR A 310 1.90 -0.59 15.93
CA THR A 310 0.64 -1.34 16.15
C THR A 310 -0.01 -1.66 14.80
N CYS A 311 -0.47 -2.90 14.60
CA CYS A 311 -1.22 -3.31 13.41
C CYS A 311 -2.49 -2.46 13.22
N VAL A 312 -2.63 -1.78 12.08
CA VAL A 312 -3.89 -1.17 11.64
C VAL A 312 -4.00 -1.31 10.11
N PHE A 313 -4.95 -2.15 9.67
CA PHE A 313 -5.44 -2.20 8.29
C PHE A 313 -6.05 -0.84 7.90
N ALA A 314 -6.20 -0.56 6.61
CA ALA A 314 -6.64 0.75 6.11
C ALA A 314 -8.05 1.18 6.57
N PHE A 315 -8.15 1.80 7.75
CA PHE A 315 -9.32 2.50 8.28
C PHE A 315 -8.89 3.80 8.98
N PRO A 316 -9.02 4.97 8.32
CA PRO A 316 -8.55 6.24 8.90
C PRO A 316 -9.36 6.80 10.09
N ARG A 317 -10.52 6.20 10.44
CA ARG A 317 -11.44 6.73 11.47
C ARG A 317 -12.30 5.65 12.14
N LEU A 318 -11.80 5.02 13.19
CA LEU A 318 -12.56 4.45 14.32
C LEU A 318 -11.57 4.11 15.46
N PHE A 319 -12.06 3.85 16.68
CA PHE A 319 -11.28 3.71 17.92
C PHE A 319 -10.65 4.99 18.51
N GLY A 320 -11.50 5.99 18.72
CA GLY A 320 -11.56 6.58 20.06
C GLY A 320 -12.56 5.77 20.90
N MET A 321 -12.31 5.60 22.21
CA MET A 321 -13.09 4.84 23.20
C MET A 321 -12.91 3.31 23.20
N ILE A 322 -12.07 2.84 24.13
CA ILE A 322 -12.13 1.47 24.70
C ILE A 322 -12.84 1.57 26.05
N PRO A 323 -13.93 0.84 26.31
CA PRO A 323 -14.48 0.68 27.66
C PRO A 323 -13.58 -0.24 28.49
N ARG A 324 -13.19 0.17 29.69
CA ARG A 324 -12.51 -0.73 30.64
C ARG A 324 -13.55 -1.70 31.22
N LEU A 325 -13.37 -3.00 30.99
CA LEU A 325 -14.00 -4.03 31.82
C LEU A 325 -13.27 -4.15 33.17
N PRO A 326 -13.98 -4.47 34.27
CA PRO A 326 -13.45 -4.35 35.61
C PRO A 326 -12.55 -5.54 36.00
N ALA A 327 -11.42 -5.25 36.64
CA ALA A 327 -10.67 -6.24 37.39
C ALA A 327 -11.38 -6.49 38.74
N GLY A 328 -11.67 -7.75 39.05
CA GLY A 328 -12.32 -8.15 40.30
C GLY A 328 -11.43 -7.96 41.53
N ASP A 329 -12.07 -7.76 42.67
CA ASP A 329 -11.44 -7.48 43.97
C ASP A 329 -10.48 -8.58 44.46
N LEU A 330 -9.39 -8.16 45.13
CA LEU A 330 -8.76 -8.94 46.20
C LEU A 330 -8.09 -8.01 47.25
N HIS A 331 -8.91 -7.69 48.27
CA HIS A 331 -8.59 -7.31 49.66
C HIS A 331 -7.44 -6.34 50.06
N HIS A 332 -7.87 -5.29 50.77
CA HIS A 332 -7.35 -4.77 52.05
C HIS A 332 -5.82 -4.67 52.32
N MET A 333 -5.34 -3.46 52.61
CA MET A 333 -5.38 -2.91 53.99
C MET A 333 -5.06 -1.40 54.03
N SER A 334 -5.49 -0.74 55.11
CA SER A 334 -5.31 0.68 55.42
C SER A 334 -3.86 0.99 55.89
N SER A 335 -3.37 2.21 56.13
CA SER A 335 -4.02 3.49 56.46
C SER A 335 -3.03 4.68 56.44
N ARG A 336 -3.58 5.90 56.63
CA ARG A 336 -2.99 7.09 57.31
C ARG A 336 -1.87 7.91 56.65
N SER A 337 -2.26 9.17 56.44
CA SER A 337 -1.45 10.39 56.43
C SER A 337 -0.51 10.58 57.63
N SER A 338 0.68 11.18 57.40
CA SER A 338 1.12 12.44 58.05
C SER A 338 2.56 12.84 57.67
N THR A 339 2.77 14.12 57.36
CA THR A 339 4.09 14.81 57.41
C THR A 339 4.37 15.24 58.89
N PRO A 340 5.49 15.91 59.33
CA PRO A 340 6.50 16.66 58.55
C PRO A 340 7.96 16.75 59.13
N LYS A 341 8.75 17.71 58.60
CA LYS A 341 9.87 18.49 59.20
C LYS A 341 11.29 17.87 59.36
N ARG A 342 12.26 18.49 58.67
CA ARG A 342 13.42 19.29 59.18
C ARG A 342 14.08 19.99 57.97
N ALA A 343 14.44 21.27 57.88
CA ALA A 343 14.83 22.38 58.78
C ALA A 343 16.35 22.65 58.85
N ALA A 344 16.73 23.94 58.99
CA ALA A 344 18.08 24.55 58.99
C ALA A 344 18.78 24.64 57.61
N SER A 345 19.58 25.67 57.25
CA SER A 345 19.99 26.95 57.89
C SER A 345 20.49 27.89 56.76
N ALA A 346 20.11 29.17 56.62
CA ALA A 346 20.31 30.38 57.46
C ALA A 346 21.67 31.12 57.27
N SER A 347 21.60 32.33 56.69
CA SER A 347 22.51 33.51 56.80
C SER A 347 22.02 34.55 55.77
N ALA A 348 21.45 35.72 56.13
CA ALA A 348 22.10 36.99 56.52
C ALA A 348 23.04 37.57 55.43
N ASN A 349 23.09 38.88 55.11
CA ASN A 349 22.59 40.06 55.84
C ASN A 349 22.29 41.30 54.94
N ASN A 350 21.31 42.09 55.40
CA ASN A 350 21.01 43.54 55.30
C ASN A 350 21.78 44.56 54.43
N ASN A 351 21.03 45.48 53.80
CA ASN A 351 20.94 46.95 54.06
C ASN A 351 19.92 47.59 53.07
N SER A 352 18.88 48.35 53.48
CA SER A 352 18.82 49.81 53.80
C SER A 352 19.46 50.72 52.72
N ASP A 353 18.91 51.83 52.24
CA ASP A 353 17.69 52.61 52.54
C ASP A 353 17.43 53.62 51.37
N SER A 354 16.40 54.47 51.21
CA SER A 354 15.13 54.81 51.93
C SER A 354 14.18 55.58 50.98
N LYS A 355 12.91 55.86 51.41
CA LYS A 355 11.94 56.86 50.85
C LYS A 355 11.38 56.64 49.43
N ALA A 356 10.21 57.17 49.04
CA ALA A 356 8.95 57.53 49.71
C ALA A 356 7.88 57.74 48.61
N ASP A 357 6.60 57.56 48.94
CA ASP A 357 5.38 58.06 48.26
C ASP A 357 5.23 57.94 46.71
N ASP A 358 4.21 57.22 46.23
CA ASP A 358 2.90 57.83 45.87
C ASP A 358 1.87 56.75 45.46
N ALA A 359 0.60 57.15 45.33
CA ALA A 359 -0.57 56.27 45.30
C ALA A 359 -1.03 55.79 43.90
N SER A 360 -1.84 54.73 43.93
CA SER A 360 -2.68 54.20 42.84
C SER A 360 -1.98 53.45 41.69
N LYS A 361 -2.22 52.13 41.63
CA LYS A 361 -3.12 51.50 40.63
C LYS A 361 -3.03 49.97 40.69
N SER A 362 -4.18 49.33 40.83
CA SER A 362 -4.35 47.90 40.64
C SER A 362 -4.37 47.55 39.14
N ALA A 363 -3.36 46.83 38.65
CA ALA A 363 -3.49 45.96 37.46
C ALA A 363 -2.31 44.99 37.34
N ASP A 364 -2.65 43.73 37.08
CA ASP A 364 -1.87 42.67 36.41
C ASP A 364 -0.31 42.78 36.40
N LYS A 365 0.34 41.92 37.21
CA LYS A 365 1.75 41.54 37.02
C LYS A 365 1.89 40.08 36.58
N SER A 366 1.49 39.81 35.35
CA SER A 366 1.94 38.64 34.60
C SER A 366 3.48 38.49 34.68
N ARG A 367 3.91 37.31 35.11
CA ARG A 367 5.29 37.04 35.59
C ARG A 367 6.26 36.89 34.41
N LYS A 368 6.67 38.01 33.77
CA LYS A 368 7.64 38.03 32.66
C LYS A 368 8.95 37.32 33.03
N LYS A 369 9.12 36.08 32.57
CA LYS A 369 10.39 35.33 32.65
C LYS A 369 11.48 36.08 31.88
N ARG A 370 12.45 36.67 32.59
CA ARG A 370 13.69 37.18 31.96
C ARG A 370 14.42 36.01 31.28
N ARG A 371 14.50 36.03 29.94
CA ARG A 371 15.29 35.08 29.15
C ARG A 371 16.79 35.39 29.38
N TYR A 372 17.44 34.60 30.22
CA TYR A 372 18.89 34.68 30.43
C TYR A 372 19.64 34.21 29.18
N ARG A 373 20.14 35.16 28.38
CA ARG A 373 20.87 34.93 27.12
C ARG A 373 22.37 35.01 27.36
N SER A 374 22.98 33.88 27.75
CA SER A 374 24.44 33.76 27.86
C SER A 374 25.07 33.68 26.47
N VAL A 375 25.97 34.62 26.15
CA VAL A 375 26.72 34.65 24.88
C VAL A 375 27.59 33.40 24.72
N VAL A 376 28.27 32.98 25.80
CA VAL A 376 29.07 31.74 25.85
C VAL A 376 28.22 30.52 25.50
N ARG A 377 26.99 30.45 26.01
CA ARG A 377 26.07 29.34 25.70
C ARG A 377 25.57 29.37 24.25
N GLN A 378 25.51 30.54 23.61
CA GLN A 378 25.21 30.65 22.18
C GLN A 378 26.41 30.26 21.31
N GLN A 379 27.63 30.65 21.70
CA GLN A 379 28.86 30.26 21.02
C GLN A 379 29.08 28.74 21.11
N GLN A 380 28.95 28.14 22.29
CA GLN A 380 29.00 26.68 22.46
C GLN A 380 27.91 25.97 21.66
N SER A 381 26.68 26.50 21.66
CA SER A 381 25.57 25.97 20.85
C SER A 381 25.83 26.05 19.35
N HIS A 382 26.57 27.06 18.88
CA HIS A 382 26.99 27.18 17.48
C HIS A 382 28.11 26.18 17.18
N GLN A 383 29.16 26.13 18.01
CA GLN A 383 30.29 25.21 17.87
C GLN A 383 29.84 23.74 17.83
N THR A 384 28.93 23.31 18.71
CA THR A 384 28.39 21.94 18.67
C THR A 384 27.60 21.67 17.38
N ARG A 385 26.86 22.65 16.87
CA ARG A 385 26.13 22.51 15.60
C ARG A 385 27.08 22.38 14.41
N GLU A 386 28.12 23.21 14.35
CA GLU A 386 29.11 23.15 13.27
C GLU A 386 29.91 21.85 13.31
N GLN A 387 30.31 21.37 14.49
CA GLN A 387 30.97 20.07 14.65
C GLN A 387 30.12 18.92 14.10
N ILE A 388 28.80 18.92 14.36
CA ILE A 388 27.88 17.92 13.82
C ILE A 388 27.83 17.97 12.27
N ILE A 389 27.85 19.16 11.68
CA ILE A 389 27.84 19.32 10.22
C ILE A 389 29.18 18.86 9.63
N THR A 390 30.31 19.25 10.22
CA THR A 390 31.66 18.83 9.77
C THR A 390 31.79 17.31 9.80
N SER A 391 31.40 16.64 10.89
CA SER A 391 31.41 15.17 10.97
C SER A 391 30.41 14.51 9.99
N GLY A 392 29.32 15.20 9.62
CA GLY A 392 28.42 14.76 8.56
C GLY A 392 29.01 14.89 7.16
N VAL A 393 29.81 15.93 6.90
CA VAL A 393 30.58 16.12 5.65
C VAL A 393 31.66 15.05 5.53
N GLU A 394 32.45 14.83 6.59
CA GLU A 394 33.48 13.77 6.63
C GLU A 394 32.89 12.38 6.31
N LEU A 395 31.75 12.04 6.92
CA LEU A 395 31.03 10.80 6.60
C LEU A 395 30.51 10.77 5.16
N ALA A 396 30.06 11.89 4.61
CA ALA A 396 29.56 11.95 3.24
C ALA A 396 30.66 11.62 2.21
N HIS A 397 31.90 12.05 2.44
CA HIS A 397 33.05 11.74 1.59
C HIS A 397 33.46 10.25 1.63
N GLU A 398 33.14 9.52 2.69
CA GLU A 398 33.45 8.08 2.80
C GLU A 398 32.43 7.18 2.07
N PHE A 399 31.28 7.71 1.65
CA PHE A 399 30.26 6.90 0.99
C PHE A 399 30.53 6.71 -0.51
N PRO A 400 30.29 5.50 -1.08
CA PRO A 400 30.39 5.27 -2.51
C PRO A 400 29.33 6.05 -3.30
N SER A 401 29.71 7.21 -3.83
CA SER A 401 28.84 8.19 -4.51
C SER A 401 27.69 8.75 -3.63
N TRP A 402 26.73 9.45 -4.23
CA TRP A 402 25.68 10.24 -3.56
C TRP A 402 24.61 9.41 -2.80
N ASP A 403 24.83 8.12 -2.50
CA ASP A 403 23.90 7.30 -1.72
C ASP A 403 24.06 7.51 -0.20
N TRP A 404 23.50 8.62 0.28
CA TRP A 404 23.57 9.00 1.70
C TRP A 404 22.48 8.36 2.57
N LYS A 405 22.03 7.14 2.26
CA LYS A 405 21.18 6.35 3.19
C LYS A 405 21.85 6.22 4.56
N ASN A 406 23.16 6.00 4.59
CA ASN A 406 23.95 5.76 5.79
C ASN A 406 24.29 7.03 6.61
N LEU A 407 24.01 8.24 6.10
CA LEU A 407 24.18 9.49 6.83
C LEU A 407 23.04 9.65 7.87
N THR A 408 23.14 8.90 8.95
CA THR A 408 22.14 8.84 10.03
C THR A 408 22.57 9.66 11.25
N PHE A 409 21.63 10.01 12.12
CA PHE A 409 21.93 10.64 13.41
C PHE A 409 22.88 9.81 14.27
N ARG A 410 22.77 8.49 14.20
CA ARG A 410 23.67 7.56 14.89
C ARG A 410 25.09 7.65 14.34
N ALA A 411 25.26 7.48 13.02
CA ALA A 411 26.58 7.54 12.39
C ALA A 411 27.30 8.88 12.64
N VAL A 412 26.57 10.00 12.49
CA VAL A 412 27.11 11.35 12.73
C VAL A 412 27.42 11.59 14.20
N GLY A 413 26.60 11.06 15.13
CA GLY A 413 26.88 11.09 16.56
C GLY A 413 28.15 10.30 16.94
N GLU A 414 28.27 9.07 16.44
CA GLU A 414 29.45 8.22 16.61
C GLU A 414 30.72 8.90 16.06
N ARG A 415 30.66 9.51 14.87
CA ARG A 415 31.78 10.28 14.27
C ARG A 415 32.14 11.53 15.07
N ALA A 416 31.15 12.32 15.49
CA ALA A 416 31.37 13.56 16.24
C ALA A 416 31.73 13.32 17.73
N GLY A 417 31.71 12.07 18.21
CA GLY A 417 31.97 11.73 19.61
C GLY A 417 30.87 12.17 20.57
N ILE A 418 29.62 12.27 20.11
CA ILE A 418 28.47 12.75 20.89
C ILE A 418 27.26 11.81 20.81
N SER A 419 26.41 11.82 21.83
CA SER A 419 25.18 11.02 21.80
C SER A 419 24.23 11.43 20.65
N GLU A 420 23.51 10.47 20.09
CA GLU A 420 22.43 10.69 19.11
C GLU A 420 21.38 11.72 19.62
N ARG A 421 21.08 11.67 20.92
CA ARG A 421 20.20 12.63 21.62
C ARG A 421 20.74 14.08 21.57
N THR A 422 22.06 14.25 21.47
CA THR A 422 22.69 15.56 21.23
C THR A 422 22.45 16.02 19.79
N VAL A 423 22.59 15.13 18.80
CA VAL A 423 22.31 15.44 17.37
C VAL A 423 20.85 15.88 17.19
N TYR A 424 19.90 15.10 17.71
CA TYR A 424 18.46 15.40 17.70
C TYR A 424 18.10 16.77 18.30
N ARG A 425 18.92 17.27 19.23
CA ARG A 425 18.71 18.57 19.88
C ARG A 425 19.03 19.77 18.97
N TYR A 426 19.88 19.57 17.97
CA TYR A 426 20.28 20.60 17.00
C TYR A 426 19.58 20.43 15.64
N PHE A 427 19.24 19.20 15.27
CA PHE A 427 18.55 18.86 14.02
C PHE A 427 17.26 18.10 14.33
N PRO A 428 16.06 18.61 13.97
CA PRO A 428 14.80 17.98 14.33
C PRO A 428 14.49 16.70 13.54
N THR A 429 15.13 16.49 12.39
CA THR A 429 14.99 15.32 11.52
C THR A 429 16.31 15.01 10.82
N GLU A 430 16.53 13.77 10.41
CA GLU A 430 17.70 13.41 9.58
C GLU A 430 17.72 14.18 8.26
N GLN A 431 16.55 14.48 7.70
CA GLN A 431 16.44 15.33 6.51
C GLN A 431 17.00 16.74 6.76
N ALA A 432 16.76 17.34 7.93
CA ALA A 432 17.31 18.66 8.27
C ALA A 432 18.85 18.62 8.45
N LEU A 433 19.40 17.51 8.94
CA LEU A 433 20.86 17.30 8.98
C LEU A 433 21.43 17.10 7.58
N LYS A 434 20.82 16.23 6.76
CA LYS A 434 21.20 16.01 5.34
C LYS A 434 21.17 17.32 4.55
N SER A 435 20.14 18.16 4.72
CA SER A 435 20.08 19.50 4.10
C SER A 435 21.20 20.43 4.58
N ALA A 436 21.61 20.38 5.85
CA ALA A 436 22.72 21.18 6.36
C ALA A 436 24.09 20.70 5.84
N VAL A 437 24.27 19.38 5.71
CA VAL A 437 25.46 18.78 5.09
C VAL A 437 25.51 19.10 3.59
N ILE A 438 24.40 18.97 2.85
CA ILE A 438 24.27 19.43 1.45
C ILE A 438 24.72 20.88 1.30
N HIS A 439 24.17 21.78 2.14
CA HIS A 439 24.51 23.20 2.07
C HIS A 439 26.01 23.42 2.25
N ARG A 440 26.65 22.67 3.16
CA ARG A 440 28.08 22.77 3.41
C ARG A 440 28.94 22.22 2.26
N LEU A 441 28.59 21.04 1.73
CA LEU A 441 29.23 20.48 0.53
C LEU A 441 29.08 21.44 -0.67
N THR A 442 27.93 22.12 -0.79
CA THR A 442 27.68 23.12 -1.84
C THR A 442 28.57 24.34 -1.67
N GLU A 443 28.72 24.87 -0.44
CA GLU A 443 29.68 25.95 -0.12
C GLU A 443 31.12 25.55 -0.47
N GLU A 444 31.54 24.34 -0.09
CA GLU A 444 32.91 23.84 -0.28
C GLU A 444 33.24 23.56 -1.76
N SER A 445 32.26 23.08 -2.54
CA SER A 445 32.40 22.90 -3.99
C SER A 445 32.51 24.22 -4.77
N GLY A 446 32.17 25.36 -4.16
CA GLY A 446 32.14 26.67 -4.81
C GLY A 446 31.05 26.85 -5.88
N ILE A 447 30.12 25.89 -6.01
CA ILE A 447 29.11 25.87 -7.07
C ILE A 447 28.00 26.88 -6.77
N ASN A 448 27.97 27.98 -7.53
CA ASN A 448 26.89 28.98 -7.45
C ASN A 448 25.90 28.81 -8.61
N LEU A 449 24.83 28.05 -8.37
CA LEU A 449 23.74 27.84 -9.34
C LEU A 449 23.02 29.14 -9.74
N ASN A 450 23.06 30.19 -8.92
CA ASN A 450 22.42 31.48 -9.21
C ASN A 450 23.25 32.37 -10.16
N ALA A 451 24.51 32.01 -10.41
CA ALA A 451 25.42 32.71 -11.33
C ALA A 451 25.72 31.89 -12.60
N LEU A 452 24.94 30.82 -12.85
CA LEU A 452 25.15 29.90 -13.95
C LEU A 452 24.92 30.59 -15.31
N THR A 453 25.90 30.49 -16.20
CA THR A 453 25.81 30.94 -17.60
C THR A 453 26.25 29.80 -18.52
N LEU A 454 25.80 29.78 -19.77
CA LEU A 454 26.20 28.75 -20.75
C LEU A 454 27.74 28.62 -20.86
N ASN A 455 28.46 29.73 -20.91
CA ASN A 455 29.93 29.74 -20.98
C ASN A 455 30.59 29.33 -19.64
N GLY A 456 29.95 29.61 -18.50
CA GLY A 456 30.42 29.17 -17.18
C GLY A 456 30.11 27.71 -16.85
N TYR A 457 29.07 27.14 -17.46
CA TYR A 457 28.50 25.84 -17.11
C TYR A 457 29.51 24.69 -17.21
N ALA A 458 30.33 24.68 -18.27
CA ALA A 458 31.40 23.69 -18.44
C ALA A 458 32.43 23.74 -17.28
N ASN A 459 32.83 24.93 -16.85
CA ASN A 459 33.75 25.11 -15.73
C ASN A 459 33.09 24.73 -14.39
N THR A 460 31.81 25.05 -14.19
CA THR A 460 31.05 24.63 -13.01
C THR A 460 30.91 23.11 -12.93
N ILE A 461 30.63 22.43 -14.05
CA ILE A 461 30.58 20.96 -14.12
C ILE A 461 31.97 20.35 -13.88
N LYS A 462 33.04 20.89 -14.49
CA LYS A 462 34.41 20.41 -14.26
C LYS A 462 34.79 20.53 -12.78
N GLY A 463 34.43 21.65 -12.13
CA GLY A 463 34.57 21.84 -10.69
C GLY A 463 33.77 20.82 -9.87
N LEU A 464 32.51 20.55 -10.24
CA LEU A 464 31.68 19.52 -9.58
C LEU A 464 32.30 18.13 -9.68
N PHE A 465 32.71 17.69 -10.88
CA PHE A 465 33.27 16.34 -11.05
C PHE A 465 34.66 16.20 -10.40
N LEU A 466 35.49 17.25 -10.39
CA LEU A 466 36.74 17.27 -9.62
C LEU A 466 36.47 17.21 -8.11
N TYR A 467 35.47 17.95 -7.61
CA TYR A 467 35.04 17.83 -6.22
C TYR A 467 34.49 16.43 -5.91
N MET A 468 33.78 15.79 -6.85
CA MET A 468 33.31 14.41 -6.68
C MET A 468 34.45 13.37 -6.57
N GLN A 469 35.68 13.67 -7.02
CA GLN A 469 36.84 12.80 -6.76
C GLN A 469 37.27 12.78 -5.28
N SER A 470 36.79 13.72 -4.46
CA SER A 470 37.01 13.68 -3.00
C SER A 470 36.12 12.68 -2.27
N PHE A 471 35.18 12.04 -2.97
CA PHE A 471 34.34 10.98 -2.43
C PHE A 471 34.98 9.61 -2.71
N ALA A 472 34.73 8.63 -1.85
CA ALA A 472 35.15 7.26 -2.07
C ALA A 472 34.65 6.75 -3.42
N ALA A 473 35.59 6.41 -4.31
CA ALA A 473 35.27 5.73 -5.56
C ALA A 473 34.57 4.41 -5.23
N LYS A 474 33.47 4.12 -5.93
CA LYS A 474 32.81 2.83 -5.82
C LYS A 474 33.75 1.76 -6.40
N ALA A 475 34.45 1.03 -5.54
CA ALA A 475 35.11 -0.20 -5.93
C ALA A 475 34.06 -1.10 -6.59
N ASP A 476 34.37 -1.71 -7.73
CA ASP A 476 33.43 -2.56 -8.46
C ASP A 476 32.93 -3.67 -7.51
N GLU A 477 31.70 -3.52 -7.02
CA GLU A 477 30.89 -4.64 -6.56
C GLU A 477 30.84 -5.62 -7.73
N GLU A 478 31.21 -6.89 -7.50
CA GLU A 478 31.43 -7.91 -8.53
C GLU A 478 30.32 -7.87 -9.60
N LYS A 479 30.60 -7.22 -10.73
CA LYS A 479 29.66 -7.15 -11.83
C LYS A 479 29.51 -8.55 -12.39
N ASP A 480 28.28 -9.07 -12.32
CA ASP A 480 27.89 -10.35 -12.89
C ASP A 480 28.56 -10.52 -14.28
N PRO A 481 29.34 -11.60 -14.49
CA PRO A 481 30.13 -11.79 -15.70
C PRO A 481 29.28 -11.79 -16.99
N THR A 482 27.97 -12.06 -16.87
CA THR A 482 27.00 -12.00 -17.97
C THR A 482 26.79 -10.57 -18.47
N PHE A 483 26.76 -9.59 -17.56
CA PHE A 483 26.50 -8.18 -17.90
C PHE A 483 27.78 -7.42 -18.21
N SER A 484 28.92 -7.76 -17.60
CA SER A 484 30.21 -7.14 -17.92
C SER A 484 30.68 -7.46 -19.35
N GLY A 485 30.35 -8.66 -19.88
CA GLY A 485 30.54 -9.00 -21.29
C GLY A 485 29.75 -8.10 -22.24
N LEU A 486 28.46 -7.87 -21.96
CA LEU A 486 27.59 -6.99 -22.77
C LEU A 486 28.03 -5.51 -22.71
N ASP A 487 28.49 -5.04 -21.56
CA ASP A 487 29.07 -3.68 -21.41
C ASP A 487 30.38 -3.50 -22.18
N GLU A 488 31.21 -4.54 -22.28
CA GLU A 488 32.44 -4.54 -23.07
C GLU A 488 32.12 -4.59 -24.58
N GLU A 489 31.24 -5.49 -25.02
CA GLU A 489 30.80 -5.57 -26.43
C GLU A 489 30.19 -4.25 -26.91
N ARG A 490 29.35 -3.59 -26.09
CA ARG A 490 28.77 -2.28 -26.39
C ARG A 490 29.85 -1.20 -26.55
N ARG A 491 30.78 -1.08 -25.59
CA ARG A 491 31.86 -0.08 -25.64
C ARG A 491 32.74 -0.28 -26.87
N GLN A 492 33.11 -1.52 -27.19
CA GLN A 492 33.84 -1.82 -28.42
C GLN A 492 33.04 -1.50 -29.69
N ALA A 493 31.73 -1.74 -29.72
CA ALA A 493 30.88 -1.38 -30.85
C ALA A 493 30.83 0.14 -31.08
N LEU A 494 30.70 0.94 -30.01
CA LEU A 494 30.73 2.39 -30.08
C LEU A 494 32.07 2.92 -30.60
N VAL A 495 33.19 2.39 -30.09
CA VAL A 495 34.55 2.73 -30.58
C VAL A 495 34.69 2.42 -32.07
N ARG A 496 34.23 1.25 -32.55
CA ARG A 496 34.27 0.88 -33.97
C ARG A 496 33.45 1.83 -34.85
N ILE A 497 32.25 2.23 -34.42
CA ILE A 497 31.37 3.12 -35.19
C ILE A 497 31.97 4.53 -35.29
N VAL A 498 32.53 5.05 -34.19
CA VAL A 498 33.21 6.36 -34.19
C VAL A 498 34.48 6.33 -35.04
N ALA A 499 35.32 5.29 -34.93
CA ALA A 499 36.53 5.13 -35.73
C ALA A 499 36.24 5.07 -37.24
N TYR A 500 35.11 4.49 -37.64
CA TYR A 500 34.68 4.45 -39.04
C TYR A 500 34.17 5.79 -39.57
N ALA A 501 33.55 6.61 -38.71
CA ALA A 501 32.96 7.90 -39.08
C ALA A 501 33.95 9.07 -39.03
N ALA A 502 34.97 9.00 -38.16
CA ALA A 502 35.92 10.08 -37.89
C ALA A 502 37.30 9.81 -38.49
N ASP A 503 37.46 10.06 -39.79
CA ASP A 503 38.74 9.90 -40.49
C ASP A 503 39.81 10.86 -39.93
N GLY A 504 41.04 10.37 -39.80
CA GLY A 504 42.18 11.12 -39.27
C GLY A 504 42.18 11.41 -37.76
N TRP A 505 41.21 10.96 -36.98
CA TRP A 505 41.21 11.12 -35.52
C TRP A 505 42.15 10.11 -34.84
N SER A 506 42.79 10.51 -33.75
CA SER A 506 43.60 9.60 -32.91
C SER A 506 42.74 8.64 -32.09
N GLU A 507 43.32 7.51 -31.67
CA GLU A 507 42.64 6.50 -30.85
C GLU A 507 42.01 7.10 -29.58
N THR A 508 42.72 8.00 -28.88
CA THR A 508 42.21 8.71 -27.70
C THR A 508 40.99 9.57 -28.03
N GLN A 509 40.97 10.26 -29.17
CA GLN A 509 39.85 11.11 -29.59
C GLN A 509 38.61 10.28 -29.95
N VAL A 510 38.82 9.14 -30.62
CA VAL A 510 37.78 8.14 -30.90
C VAL A 510 37.20 7.59 -29.59
N GLN A 511 38.05 7.21 -28.62
CA GLN A 511 37.61 6.71 -27.31
C GLN A 511 36.80 7.76 -26.52
N LEU A 512 37.19 9.04 -26.55
CA LEU A 512 36.44 10.13 -25.89
C LEU A 512 35.05 10.32 -26.49
N ALA A 513 34.92 10.32 -27.82
CA ALA A 513 33.63 10.43 -28.48
C ALA A 513 32.75 9.18 -28.28
N ALA A 514 33.35 7.98 -28.29
CA ALA A 514 32.64 6.74 -27.97
C ALA A 514 32.12 6.72 -26.52
N ALA A 515 32.94 7.16 -25.55
CA ALA A 515 32.52 7.30 -24.16
C ALA A 515 31.40 8.34 -23.98
N THR A 516 31.42 9.42 -24.75
CA THR A 516 30.34 10.43 -24.76
C THR A 516 29.01 9.85 -25.26
N LEU A 517 29.05 8.94 -26.24
CA LEU A 517 27.86 8.20 -26.68
C LEU A 517 27.40 7.15 -25.65
N ASP A 518 28.31 6.47 -24.96
CA ASP A 518 27.97 5.49 -23.92
C ASP A 518 27.23 6.12 -22.71
N MET A 519 27.51 7.40 -22.40
CA MET A 519 26.74 8.16 -21.40
C MET A 519 25.25 8.30 -21.76
N LEU A 520 24.88 8.26 -23.04
CA LEU A 520 23.48 8.31 -23.48
C LEU A 520 22.75 6.97 -23.35
N TRP A 521 23.49 5.88 -23.12
CA TRP A 521 22.94 4.54 -22.91
C TRP A 521 22.47 4.31 -21.46
N GLN A 522 22.71 5.26 -20.56
CA GLN A 522 22.34 5.16 -19.14
C GLN A 522 20.82 5.42 -18.95
N PRO A 523 20.02 4.44 -18.47
CA PRO A 523 18.57 4.61 -18.30
C PRO A 523 18.17 5.80 -17.43
N GLN A 524 19.02 6.13 -16.45
CA GLN A 524 18.84 7.25 -15.53
C GLN A 524 18.79 8.61 -16.25
N LEU A 525 19.42 8.73 -17.43
CA LEU A 525 19.33 9.96 -18.23
C LEU A 525 17.90 10.19 -18.73
N PHE A 526 17.24 9.13 -19.19
CA PHE A 526 15.85 9.20 -19.66
C PHE A 526 14.87 9.39 -18.50
N GLU A 527 15.09 8.71 -17.36
CA GLU A 527 14.28 8.90 -16.15
C GLU A 527 14.34 10.34 -15.62
N ARG A 528 15.50 11.02 -15.70
CA ARG A 528 15.61 12.44 -15.31
C ARG A 528 14.74 13.35 -16.19
N LEU A 529 14.65 13.09 -17.49
CA LEU A 529 13.78 13.85 -18.40
C LEU A 529 12.29 13.68 -18.04
N LEU A 530 11.86 12.46 -17.72
CA LEU A 530 10.47 12.18 -17.34
C LEU A 530 10.14 12.71 -15.93
N ASN A 531 11.00 12.50 -14.94
CA ASN A 531 10.68 12.71 -13.52
C ASN A 531 11.04 14.12 -13.01
N GLU A 532 12.22 14.65 -13.38
CA GLU A 532 12.68 15.97 -12.90
C GLU A 532 12.21 17.09 -13.83
N TRP A 533 12.33 16.88 -15.15
CA TRP A 533 11.91 17.86 -16.16
C TRP A 533 10.43 17.75 -16.55
N GLN A 534 9.73 16.70 -16.10
CA GLN A 534 8.29 16.47 -16.35
C GLN A 534 7.95 16.41 -17.84
N PHE A 535 8.87 15.90 -18.66
CA PHE A 535 8.62 15.70 -20.09
C PHE A 535 7.73 14.48 -20.32
N ASP A 536 6.89 14.56 -21.35
CA ASP A 536 6.31 13.36 -21.95
C ASP A 536 7.37 12.59 -22.76
N THR A 537 7.05 11.34 -23.09
CA THR A 537 7.93 10.44 -23.85
C THR A 537 8.40 11.04 -25.17
N GLU A 538 7.55 11.81 -25.86
CA GLU A 538 7.87 12.41 -27.16
C GLU A 538 8.92 13.52 -27.02
N LYS A 539 8.75 14.44 -26.06
CA LYS A 539 9.75 15.47 -25.75
C LYS A 539 11.05 14.89 -25.21
N ALA A 540 10.99 13.85 -24.39
CA ALA A 540 12.17 13.18 -23.87
C ALA A 540 12.99 12.54 -25.01
N LEU A 541 12.34 11.81 -25.93
CA LEU A 541 12.99 11.24 -27.11
C LEU A 541 13.52 12.33 -28.06
N GLY A 542 12.75 13.40 -28.32
CA GLY A 542 13.19 14.52 -29.15
C GLY A 542 14.42 15.25 -28.58
N THR A 543 14.56 15.31 -27.25
CA THR A 543 15.74 15.88 -26.58
C THR A 543 16.99 15.02 -26.80
N LEU A 544 16.85 13.70 -26.70
CA LEU A 544 17.96 12.76 -26.94
C LEU A 544 18.35 12.70 -28.42
N ASP A 545 17.38 12.71 -29.34
CA ASP A 545 17.62 12.76 -30.78
C ASP A 545 18.34 14.06 -31.21
N TRP A 546 17.97 15.21 -30.64
CA TRP A 546 18.70 16.46 -30.87
C TRP A 546 20.17 16.38 -30.42
N LEU A 547 20.43 15.83 -29.23
CA LEU A 547 21.79 15.66 -28.72
C LEU A 547 22.61 14.65 -29.55
N LEU A 548 22.01 13.54 -29.95
CA LEU A 548 22.62 12.55 -30.85
C LEU A 548 22.99 13.17 -32.21
N LYS A 549 22.11 14.00 -32.78
CA LYS A 549 22.37 14.73 -34.03
C LYS A 549 23.55 15.70 -33.91
N LEU A 550 23.67 16.41 -32.78
CA LEU A 550 24.82 17.28 -32.52
C LEU A 550 26.12 16.49 -32.46
N ILE A 551 26.18 15.42 -31.64
CA ILE A 551 27.38 14.59 -31.50
C ILE A 551 27.76 13.96 -32.85
N LYS A 552 26.79 13.39 -33.56
CA LYS A 552 27.00 12.81 -34.90
C LYS A 552 27.59 13.83 -35.87
N THR A 553 27.02 15.03 -35.94
CA THR A 553 27.50 16.08 -36.85
C THR A 553 28.95 16.48 -36.54
N THR A 554 29.32 16.54 -35.26
CA THR A 554 30.69 16.82 -34.82
C THR A 554 31.66 15.67 -35.14
N VAL A 555 31.24 14.41 -35.01
CA VAL A 555 32.06 13.23 -35.35
C VAL A 555 32.30 13.15 -36.86
N GLU A 556 31.30 13.46 -37.69
CA GLU A 556 31.41 13.37 -39.15
C GLU A 556 32.09 14.60 -39.80
N ASN A 557 31.95 15.81 -39.23
CA ASN A 557 32.35 17.06 -39.89
C ASN A 557 33.01 18.10 -38.95
N GLY A 558 33.17 17.80 -37.66
CA GLY A 558 33.66 18.75 -36.65
C GLY A 558 35.12 18.53 -36.25
N PRO A 559 35.67 19.44 -35.43
CA PRO A 559 36.99 19.24 -34.81
C PRO A 559 36.94 18.07 -33.80
N PRO A 560 38.04 17.32 -33.64
CA PRO A 560 38.12 16.28 -32.64
C PRO A 560 38.07 16.84 -31.20
N PRO A 561 37.64 16.06 -30.20
CA PRO A 561 37.63 16.50 -28.81
C PRO A 561 39.04 16.81 -28.31
N GLU A 562 39.21 17.98 -27.68
CA GLU A 562 40.45 18.42 -27.05
C GLU A 562 40.48 18.04 -25.56
N ILE A 563 41.63 17.53 -25.10
CA ILE A 563 41.89 17.31 -23.66
C ILE A 563 42.61 18.56 -23.13
N THR A 564 41.99 19.24 -22.16
CA THR A 564 42.54 20.42 -21.45
C THR A 564 42.38 20.32 -19.95
#